data_AF-A0A928Z2H6-F1
#
_entry.id   AF-A0A928Z2H6-F1
#
_cell.length_a   1.000
_cell.length_b   1.000
_cell.length_c   1.000
_cell.angle_alpha   90.00
_cell.angle_beta   90.00
_cell.angle_gamma   90.00
#
_symmetry.space_group_name_H-M   'P 1'
#
loop_
_entity.id
_entity.type
_entity.pdbx_description
1 polymer ?
#
loop_
_entity_poly.entity_id
_entity_poly.type
_entity_poly.pdbx_seq_one_letter_code
_entity_poly.pdbx_strand_id
1 'polypeptide(L)'
;ATAIKDPAVMDLYARRSDAAEAVASIESLQRTLKAGGVPLQQMMATKFVASGQMLRRERSFENVAFQAKVVPVDRDVADNISAIMRAISQFDLAKEKAVAKLSKELKKEAKAASEDSSIGQAGARSTNFTSLMNNAIDQGLLCQKAEAAVQEAIAAIEQGQKPVIAVANTMDAFIGQYAEDNGLEPGDAITISFGDVLSRYLERSRDVTIKDHEGNMTRRRMTDDELTDAALAAYENAREIIDSTDLSAIPLSSIDYIKWRLTQAGFRVDEITGRHNIIDYTDTGEQGYARRSANETKPQARVEIVDQFNAGQIDVLILNRAGATGINLHSSEKFADQRQRHLI
;
A
#
# COMPACT_ATOMS: atom_id res chain seq x y z
N ALA A 1 -4.92 -18.30 -19.75
CA ALA A 1 -3.61 -17.87 -19.22
C ALA A 1 -2.65 -17.60 -20.40
N THR A 2 -1.81 -16.57 -20.33
CA THR A 2 -0.74 -16.37 -21.33
C THR A 2 0.51 -17.11 -20.87
N ALA A 3 1.33 -17.58 -21.80
CA ALA A 3 2.50 -18.41 -21.48
C ALA A 3 3.58 -17.70 -20.63
N ILE A 4 3.50 -16.37 -20.53
CA ILE A 4 4.35 -15.53 -19.66
C ILE A 4 3.87 -15.56 -18.19
N LYS A 5 2.59 -15.84 -17.93
CA LYS A 5 2.03 -15.94 -16.57
C LYS A 5 2.09 -17.35 -16.00
N ASP A 6 2.11 -18.35 -16.88
CA ASP A 6 2.25 -19.75 -16.51
C ASP A 6 3.16 -20.46 -17.54
N PRO A 7 4.39 -20.84 -17.15
CA PRO A 7 5.31 -21.56 -18.01
C PRO A 7 4.72 -22.87 -18.55
N ALA A 8 3.72 -23.47 -17.89
CA ALA A 8 3.07 -24.67 -18.39
C ALA A 8 2.41 -24.44 -19.76
N VAL A 9 1.91 -23.22 -20.00
CA VAL A 9 1.24 -22.81 -21.25
C VAL A 9 2.24 -22.46 -22.36
N MET A 10 3.55 -22.45 -22.08
CA MET A 10 4.58 -22.28 -23.12
C MET A 10 4.61 -23.43 -24.10
N ASP A 11 4.07 -24.60 -23.77
CA ASP A 11 4.01 -25.74 -24.70
C ASP A 11 3.25 -25.41 -26.00
N LEU A 12 2.16 -24.66 -25.91
CA LEU A 12 1.34 -24.21 -27.04
C LEU A 12 2.13 -23.35 -28.03
N TYR A 13 3.07 -22.53 -27.53
CA TYR A 13 3.90 -21.65 -28.35
C TYR A 13 5.19 -22.35 -28.77
N ALA A 14 5.77 -23.18 -27.89
CA ALA A 14 7.04 -23.84 -28.10
C ALA A 14 6.99 -24.91 -29.21
N ARG A 15 5.88 -25.65 -29.33
CA ARG A 15 5.71 -26.76 -30.29
C ARG A 15 5.87 -26.36 -31.75
N ARG A 16 5.62 -25.10 -32.11
CA ARG A 16 5.74 -24.57 -33.48
C ARG A 16 6.85 -23.53 -33.60
N SER A 17 7.84 -23.60 -32.72
CA SER A 17 8.94 -22.65 -32.61
C SER A 17 10.27 -23.38 -32.46
N ASP A 18 11.38 -22.65 -32.57
CA ASP A 18 12.74 -23.17 -32.44
C ASP A 18 13.04 -23.63 -31.01
N ALA A 19 12.17 -23.30 -30.04
CA ALA A 19 12.34 -23.80 -28.68
C ALA A 19 12.17 -25.30 -28.57
N ALA A 20 11.42 -25.95 -29.48
CA ALA A 20 11.36 -27.40 -29.53
C ALA A 20 12.73 -28.02 -29.82
N GLU A 21 13.58 -27.33 -30.59
CA GLU A 21 14.94 -27.75 -30.93
C GLU A 21 15.97 -27.38 -29.84
N ALA A 22 15.63 -26.42 -28.97
CA ALA A 22 16.52 -25.93 -27.92
C ALA A 22 16.51 -26.77 -26.64
N VAL A 23 15.58 -27.72 -26.50
CA VAL A 23 15.37 -28.53 -25.29
C VAL A 23 15.07 -29.98 -25.61
N ALA A 24 15.49 -30.89 -24.74
CA ALA A 24 15.25 -32.33 -24.91
C ALA A 24 13.75 -32.73 -24.84
N SER A 25 12.93 -31.94 -24.15
CA SER A 25 11.49 -32.13 -24.07
C SER A 25 10.78 -30.84 -23.64
N ILE A 26 9.48 -30.73 -23.96
CA ILE A 26 8.64 -29.60 -23.54
C ILE A 26 8.59 -29.49 -22.00
N GLU A 27 8.55 -30.61 -21.29
CA GLU A 27 8.58 -30.62 -19.83
C GLU A 27 9.90 -30.05 -19.28
N SER A 28 11.02 -30.34 -19.96
CA SER A 28 12.32 -29.76 -19.63
C SER A 28 12.32 -28.24 -19.82
N LEU A 29 11.71 -27.76 -20.90
CA LEU A 29 11.53 -26.32 -21.14
C LEU A 29 10.71 -25.65 -20.04
N GLN A 30 9.57 -26.23 -19.66
CA GLN A 30 8.72 -25.72 -18.57
C GLN A 30 9.50 -25.62 -17.25
N ARG A 31 10.24 -26.68 -16.88
CA ARG A 31 11.07 -26.71 -15.66
C ARG A 31 12.17 -25.66 -15.71
N THR A 32 12.83 -25.51 -16.87
CA THR A 32 13.91 -24.55 -17.09
C THR A 32 13.40 -23.12 -16.97
N LEU A 33 12.25 -22.79 -17.58
CA LEU A 33 11.63 -21.48 -17.47
C LEU A 33 11.09 -21.16 -16.07
N LYS A 34 10.64 -22.19 -15.34
CA LYS A 34 10.23 -22.04 -13.94
C LYS A 34 11.44 -21.76 -13.04
N ALA A 35 12.56 -22.46 -13.25
CA ALA A 35 13.80 -22.26 -12.51
C ALA A 35 14.47 -20.91 -12.83
N GLY A 36 14.49 -20.52 -14.11
CA GLY A 36 15.07 -19.25 -14.58
C GLY A 36 14.21 -18.02 -14.35
N GLY A 37 12.95 -18.21 -13.94
CA GLY A 37 12.02 -17.13 -13.60
C GLY A 37 11.76 -16.13 -14.73
N VAL A 38 11.33 -14.94 -14.34
CA VAL A 38 11.01 -13.82 -15.27
C VAL A 38 12.18 -13.46 -16.19
N PRO A 39 13.45 -13.37 -15.73
CA PRO A 39 14.56 -12.99 -16.60
C PRO A 39 14.75 -13.96 -17.79
N LEU A 40 14.72 -15.27 -17.54
CA LEU A 40 14.90 -16.26 -18.61
C LEU A 40 13.71 -16.24 -19.58
N GLN A 41 12.49 -16.07 -19.07
CA GLN A 41 11.28 -15.95 -19.89
C GLN A 41 11.35 -14.70 -20.80
N GLN A 42 11.83 -13.56 -20.30
CA GLN A 42 12.03 -12.34 -21.09
C GLN A 42 13.10 -12.53 -22.18
N MET A 43 14.21 -13.19 -21.85
CA MET A 43 15.25 -13.50 -22.83
C MET A 43 14.71 -14.39 -23.95
N MET A 44 13.97 -15.45 -23.60
CA MET A 44 13.36 -16.35 -24.56
C MET A 44 12.38 -15.63 -25.51
N ALA A 45 11.48 -14.80 -24.96
CA ALA A 45 10.57 -14.00 -25.77
C ALA A 45 11.32 -13.05 -26.73
N THR A 46 12.43 -12.46 -26.27
CA THR A 46 13.29 -11.62 -27.11
C THR A 46 13.92 -12.42 -28.26
N LYS A 47 14.37 -13.65 -28.01
CA LYS A 47 14.94 -14.52 -29.04
C LYS A 47 13.89 -14.99 -30.05
N PHE A 48 12.66 -15.27 -29.62
CA PHE A 48 11.56 -15.57 -30.53
C PHE A 48 11.18 -14.40 -31.45
N VAL A 49 11.27 -13.16 -30.95
CA VAL A 49 11.10 -11.98 -31.81
C VAL A 49 12.25 -11.90 -32.82
N ALA A 50 13.49 -12.13 -32.38
CA ALA A 50 14.67 -12.09 -33.24
C ALA A 50 14.66 -13.20 -34.31
N SER A 51 14.12 -14.39 -34.02
CA SER A 51 13.98 -15.49 -34.98
C SER A 51 12.73 -15.39 -35.87
N GLY A 52 11.93 -14.31 -35.73
CA GLY A 52 10.72 -14.11 -36.51
C GLY A 52 9.52 -14.99 -36.10
N GLN A 53 9.63 -15.70 -34.98
CA GLN A 53 8.58 -16.57 -34.45
C GLN A 53 7.55 -15.82 -33.61
N MET A 54 7.89 -14.60 -33.18
CA MET A 54 6.97 -13.67 -32.54
C MET A 54 7.04 -12.29 -33.19
N LEU A 55 5.89 -11.62 -33.25
CA LEU A 55 5.82 -10.21 -33.57
C LEU A 55 5.78 -9.40 -32.27
N ARG A 56 6.76 -8.53 -32.06
CA ARG A 56 6.69 -7.50 -31.01
C ARG A 56 5.88 -6.32 -31.53
N ARG A 57 4.74 -6.06 -30.89
CA ARG A 57 3.98 -4.83 -31.09
C ARG A 57 4.06 -4.02 -29.80
N GLU A 58 4.57 -2.81 -29.91
CA GLU A 58 4.61 -1.87 -28.80
C GLU A 58 4.03 -0.54 -29.22
N ARG A 59 3.47 0.18 -28.25
CA ARG A 59 3.08 1.56 -28.47
C ARG A 59 4.34 2.42 -28.30
N SER A 60 4.54 3.35 -29.24
CA SER A 60 5.59 4.33 -29.09
C SER A 60 5.33 5.17 -27.84
N PHE A 61 6.38 5.39 -27.05
CA PHE A 61 6.40 6.41 -25.99
C PHE A 61 6.89 7.76 -26.52
N GLU A 62 7.10 7.88 -27.83
CA GLU A 62 7.36 9.16 -28.47
C GLU A 62 6.25 10.15 -28.13
N ASN A 63 6.64 11.32 -27.64
CA ASN A 63 5.76 12.37 -27.10
C ASN A 63 5.05 12.04 -25.77
N VAL A 64 5.42 10.97 -25.07
CA VAL A 64 5.00 10.71 -23.69
C VAL A 64 6.05 11.27 -22.73
N ALA A 65 5.71 12.35 -22.03
CA ALA A 65 6.57 12.93 -21.00
C ALA A 65 6.08 12.53 -19.60
N PHE A 66 6.94 11.90 -18.80
CA PHE A 66 6.70 11.71 -17.37
C PHE A 66 7.32 12.88 -16.61
N GLN A 67 6.49 13.86 -16.26
CA GLN A 67 6.94 15.05 -15.54
C GLN A 67 6.62 14.90 -14.06
N ALA A 68 7.65 14.71 -13.24
CA ALA A 68 7.50 14.75 -11.80
C ALA A 68 7.28 16.21 -11.36
N LYS A 69 6.05 16.54 -10.96
CA LYS A 69 5.73 17.86 -10.41
C LYS A 69 6.15 17.92 -8.95
N VAL A 70 6.98 18.89 -8.60
CA VAL A 70 7.29 19.21 -7.20
C VAL A 70 6.16 20.05 -6.66
N VAL A 71 5.52 19.55 -5.61
CA VAL A 71 4.46 20.26 -4.89
C VAL A 71 5.00 20.71 -3.53
N PRO A 72 4.77 21.98 -3.14
CA PRO A 72 5.15 22.43 -1.80
C PRO A 72 4.34 21.65 -0.77
N VAL A 73 5.00 21.27 0.32
CA VAL A 73 4.38 20.68 1.49
C VAL A 73 4.75 21.50 2.71
N ASP A 74 3.94 21.43 3.76
CA ASP A 74 4.20 22.09 5.02
C ASP A 74 5.45 21.48 5.67
N ARG A 75 6.49 22.30 5.81
CA ARG A 75 7.79 21.85 6.35
C ARG A 75 7.73 21.63 7.85
N ASP A 76 6.94 22.42 8.57
CA ASP A 76 6.83 22.29 10.02
C ASP A 76 6.16 20.95 10.35
N VAL A 77 5.12 20.60 9.60
CA VAL A 77 4.47 19.29 9.65
C VAL A 77 5.45 18.15 9.33
N ALA A 78 6.28 18.30 8.29
CA ALA A 78 7.28 17.29 7.93
C ALA A 78 8.36 17.13 9.02
N ASP A 79 8.81 18.23 9.63
CA ASP A 79 9.78 18.23 10.73
C ASP A 79 9.20 17.61 12.00
N ASN A 80 7.92 17.87 12.29
CA ASN A 80 7.15 17.26 13.37
C ASN A 80 7.02 15.74 13.21
N ILE A 81 6.59 15.26 12.03
CA ILE A 81 6.57 13.83 11.72
C ILE A 81 7.97 13.22 11.88
N SER A 82 9.00 13.92 11.39
CA SER A 82 10.39 13.46 11.51
C SER A 82 10.86 13.37 12.96
N ALA A 83 10.44 14.31 13.82
CA ALA A 83 10.72 14.28 15.25
C ALA A 83 10.08 13.06 15.94
N ILE A 84 8.81 12.79 15.63
CA ILE A 84 8.10 11.60 16.10
C ILE A 84 8.81 10.33 15.65
N MET A 85 9.15 10.20 14.36
CA MET A 85 9.86 9.03 13.84
C MET A 85 11.20 8.79 14.54
N ARG A 86 11.94 9.86 14.83
CA ARG A 86 13.19 9.77 15.61
C ARG A 86 12.93 9.27 17.03
N ALA A 87 11.88 9.75 17.70
CA ALA A 87 11.52 9.29 19.04
C ALA A 87 11.14 7.80 19.06
N ILE A 88 10.32 7.35 18.10
CA ILE A 88 9.97 5.92 17.97
C ILE A 88 11.22 5.08 17.67
N SER A 89 12.12 5.56 16.81
CA SER A 89 13.38 4.88 16.54
C SER A 89 14.29 4.79 17.77
N GLN A 90 14.31 5.81 18.62
CA GLN A 90 15.06 5.78 19.88
C GLN A 90 14.48 4.75 20.85
N PHE A 91 13.15 4.65 20.93
CA PHE A 91 12.50 3.58 21.67
C PHE A 91 12.88 2.20 21.15
N ASP A 92 12.81 1.98 19.83
CA ASP A 92 13.13 0.68 19.22
C ASP A 92 14.56 0.22 19.56
N LEU A 93 15.52 1.15 19.50
CA LEU A 93 16.91 0.92 19.92
C LEU A 93 17.03 0.61 21.42
N ALA A 94 16.35 1.36 22.28
CA ALA A 94 16.39 1.13 23.72
C ALA A 94 15.82 -0.24 24.12
N LYS A 95 14.77 -0.67 23.41
CA LYS A 95 14.09 -1.96 23.61
C LYS A 95 14.95 -3.16 23.22
N GLU A 96 15.97 -3.03 22.37
CA GLU A 96 16.83 -4.16 21.95
C GLU A 96 17.42 -4.93 23.14
N LYS A 97 17.80 -4.22 24.21
CA LYS A 97 18.30 -4.85 25.44
C LYS A 97 17.26 -5.72 26.13
N ALA A 98 16.01 -5.25 26.17
CA ALA A 98 14.87 -5.98 26.73
C ALA A 98 14.56 -7.24 25.91
N VAL A 99 14.54 -7.12 24.57
CA VAL A 99 14.34 -8.28 23.66
C VAL A 99 15.45 -9.30 23.84
N ALA A 100 16.70 -8.85 23.99
CA ALA A 100 17.83 -9.76 24.20
C ALA A 100 17.74 -10.49 25.55
N LYS A 101 17.23 -9.83 26.60
CA LYS A 101 16.97 -10.44 27.91
C LYS A 101 15.87 -11.51 27.79
N LEU A 102 14.72 -11.15 27.22
CA LEU A 102 13.60 -12.07 26.99
C LEU A 102 14.02 -13.30 26.15
N SER A 103 14.78 -13.07 25.08
CA SER A 103 15.30 -14.15 24.23
C SER A 103 16.24 -15.10 24.98
N LYS A 104 17.02 -14.60 25.94
CA LYS A 104 17.87 -15.44 26.80
C LYS A 104 17.06 -16.24 27.81
N GLU A 105 16.01 -15.67 28.38
CA GLU A 105 15.12 -16.34 29.34
C GLU A 105 14.37 -17.50 28.66
N LEU A 106 13.76 -17.24 27.50
CA LEU A 106 13.09 -18.27 26.70
C LEU A 106 14.03 -19.42 26.30
N LYS A 107 15.29 -19.12 25.98
CA LYS A 107 16.30 -20.15 25.70
C LYS A 107 16.70 -20.96 26.93
N LYS A 108 16.65 -20.37 28.14
CA LYS A 108 16.91 -21.11 29.39
C LYS A 108 15.74 -22.02 29.73
N GLU A 109 14.51 -21.53 29.60
CA GLU A 109 13.29 -22.33 29.81
C GLU A 109 13.22 -23.51 28.84
N ALA A 110 13.48 -23.27 27.55
CA ALA A 110 13.52 -24.34 26.55
C ALA A 110 14.59 -25.42 26.86
N LYS A 111 15.73 -25.03 27.43
CA LYS A 111 16.77 -25.97 27.87
C LYS A 111 16.38 -26.80 29.09
N ALA A 112 15.53 -26.26 29.97
CA ALA A 112 15.05 -26.97 31.14
C ALA A 112 13.90 -27.93 30.80
N ALA A 113 13.12 -27.63 29.75
CA ALA A 113 11.98 -28.41 29.32
C ALA A 113 12.31 -29.53 28.30
N SER A 114 13.44 -29.44 27.58
CA SER A 114 13.83 -30.41 26.54
C SER A 114 15.08 -31.18 26.96
N GLU A 115 14.96 -32.51 27.15
CA GLU A 115 16.11 -33.42 27.37
C GLU A 115 16.96 -33.60 26.10
N ASP A 116 16.38 -33.33 24.92
CA ASP A 116 17.04 -33.54 23.64
C ASP A 116 17.47 -32.21 22.98
N SER A 117 18.61 -32.28 22.30
CA SER A 117 19.53 -31.23 21.87
C SER A 117 19.03 -30.24 20.80
N SER A 118 17.72 -30.04 20.66
CA SER A 118 17.05 -29.16 19.70
C SER A 118 17.02 -27.68 20.14
N ILE A 119 18.15 -27.16 20.64
CA ILE A 119 18.27 -25.83 21.27
C ILE A 119 18.14 -24.67 20.24
N GLY A 120 18.29 -24.96 18.95
CA GLY A 120 18.41 -23.94 17.89
C GLY A 120 17.13 -23.17 17.53
N GLN A 121 15.97 -23.59 18.02
CA GLN A 121 14.67 -23.07 17.55
C GLN A 121 14.12 -21.93 18.45
N ALA A 122 14.32 -21.95 19.77
CA ALA A 122 13.65 -21.01 20.68
C ALA A 122 14.31 -19.61 20.78
N GLY A 123 13.49 -18.56 20.90
CA GLY A 123 13.94 -17.20 21.19
C GLY A 123 12.96 -16.09 20.78
N ALA A 124 13.23 -14.86 21.20
CA ALA A 124 12.46 -13.68 20.82
C ALA A 124 13.22 -12.82 19.80
N ARG A 125 12.49 -12.21 18.86
CA ARG A 125 12.97 -11.20 17.92
C ARG A 125 11.93 -10.10 17.79
N SER A 126 12.35 -8.86 17.56
CA SER A 126 11.45 -7.77 17.19
C SER A 126 11.72 -7.34 15.75
N THR A 127 10.70 -6.81 15.08
CA THR A 127 10.87 -6.17 13.77
C THR A 127 11.41 -4.76 14.00
N ASN A 128 12.52 -4.42 13.36
CA ASN A 128 13.10 -3.08 13.46
C ASN A 128 12.12 -2.04 12.92
N PHE A 129 11.92 -0.96 13.67
CA PHE A 129 11.04 0.15 13.33
C PHE A 129 11.34 0.75 11.95
N THR A 130 12.61 0.72 11.50
CA THR A 130 13.03 1.20 10.18
C THR A 130 12.22 0.57 9.03
N SER A 131 11.77 -0.69 9.18
CA SER A 131 10.91 -1.34 8.17
C SER A 131 9.47 -0.78 8.17
N LEU A 132 8.99 -0.29 9.31
CA LEU A 132 7.68 0.37 9.45
C LEU A 132 7.75 1.85 9.02
N MET A 133 8.90 2.50 9.24
CA MET A 133 9.14 3.92 8.98
C MET A 133 8.87 4.33 7.53
N ASN A 134 9.34 3.55 6.55
CA ASN A 134 9.12 3.88 5.14
C ASN A 134 7.63 3.96 4.78
N ASN A 135 6.79 3.07 5.33
CA ASN A 135 5.35 3.10 5.06
C ASN A 135 4.71 4.37 5.64
N ALA A 136 5.12 4.77 6.84
CA ALA A 136 4.58 5.95 7.49
C ALA A 136 5.03 7.25 6.79
N ILE A 137 6.27 7.30 6.29
CA ILE A 137 6.76 8.40 5.45
C ILE A 137 5.96 8.47 4.15
N ASP A 138 5.81 7.35 3.45
CA ASP A 138 5.07 7.30 2.19
C ASP A 138 3.61 7.75 2.37
N GLN A 139 2.96 7.31 3.47
CA GLN A 139 1.61 7.74 3.85
C GLN A 139 1.54 9.23 4.18
N GLY A 140 2.48 9.73 5.00
CA GLY A 140 2.52 11.14 5.39
C GLY A 140 2.71 12.06 4.19
N LEU A 141 3.63 11.70 3.29
CA LEU A 141 3.86 12.42 2.03
C LEU A 141 2.64 12.35 1.11
N LEU A 142 1.97 11.20 1.00
CA LEU A 142 0.76 11.07 0.19
C LEU A 142 -0.37 11.97 0.72
N CYS A 143 -0.56 12.00 2.03
CA CYS A 143 -1.61 12.80 2.65
C CYS A 143 -1.35 14.31 2.57
N GLN A 144 -0.10 14.74 2.75
CA GLN A 144 0.30 16.14 2.57
C GLN A 144 0.09 16.63 1.12
N LYS A 145 0.13 15.73 0.13
CA LYS A 145 -0.09 16.07 -1.28
C LYS A 145 -1.56 16.06 -1.69
N ALA A 146 -2.47 15.65 -0.80
CA ALA A 146 -3.88 15.49 -1.14
C ALA A 146 -4.49 16.80 -1.68
N GLU A 147 -4.19 17.92 -1.03
CA GLU A 147 -4.68 19.23 -1.48
C GLU A 147 -4.10 19.65 -2.83
N ALA A 148 -2.80 19.45 -3.05
CA ALA A 148 -2.18 19.75 -4.33
C ALA A 148 -2.77 18.91 -5.47
N ALA A 149 -3.14 17.64 -5.20
CA ALA A 149 -3.82 16.78 -6.16
C ALA A 149 -5.25 17.24 -6.48
N VAL A 150 -5.97 17.78 -5.49
CA VAL A 150 -7.28 18.43 -5.72
C VAL A 150 -7.12 19.61 -6.67
N GLN A 151 -6.18 20.53 -6.39
CA GLN A 151 -5.98 21.72 -7.21
C GLN A 151 -5.54 21.37 -8.64
N GLU A 152 -4.69 20.35 -8.80
CA GLU A 152 -4.30 19.85 -10.12
C GLU A 152 -5.50 19.27 -10.88
N ALA A 153 -6.37 18.52 -10.21
CA ALA A 153 -7.57 17.95 -10.83
C ALA A 153 -8.54 19.04 -11.27
N ILE A 154 -8.76 20.07 -10.44
CA ILE A 154 -9.60 21.22 -10.79
C ILE A 154 -9.03 21.94 -12.02
N ALA A 155 -7.74 22.28 -12.00
CA ALA A 155 -7.08 22.96 -13.10
C ALA A 155 -7.14 22.15 -14.42
N ALA A 156 -7.00 20.83 -14.34
CA ALA A 156 -7.13 19.96 -15.51
C ALA A 156 -8.57 19.95 -16.07
N ILE A 157 -9.60 19.96 -15.21
CA ILE A 157 -10.99 20.06 -15.66
C ILE A 157 -11.25 21.40 -16.36
N GLU A 158 -10.74 22.50 -15.79
CA GLU A 158 -10.84 23.85 -16.38
C GLU A 158 -10.17 23.95 -17.76
N GLN A 159 -9.09 23.18 -17.97
CA GLN A 159 -8.41 23.04 -19.26
C GLN A 159 -9.13 22.10 -20.26
N GLY A 160 -10.32 21.61 -19.92
CA GLY A 160 -11.09 20.70 -20.75
C GLY A 160 -10.51 19.28 -20.78
N GLN A 161 -9.66 18.92 -19.83
CA GLN A 161 -9.13 17.57 -19.67
C GLN A 161 -10.00 16.76 -18.69
N LYS A 162 -9.70 15.47 -18.58
CA LYS A 162 -10.42 14.54 -17.71
C LYS A 162 -9.44 13.85 -16.74
N PRO A 163 -9.41 14.25 -15.46
CA PRO A 163 -8.42 13.77 -14.51
C PRO A 163 -8.62 12.30 -14.11
N VAL A 164 -7.50 11.60 -13.97
CA VAL A 164 -7.40 10.28 -13.33
C VAL A 164 -6.32 10.38 -12.26
N ILE A 165 -6.68 10.19 -10.99
CA ILE A 165 -5.75 10.30 -9.86
C ILE A 165 -5.30 8.91 -9.43
N ALA A 166 -4.00 8.65 -9.48
CA ALA A 166 -3.43 7.36 -9.09
C ALA A 166 -2.80 7.43 -7.70
N VAL A 167 -3.31 6.65 -6.76
CA VAL A 167 -2.82 6.62 -5.38
C VAL A 167 -2.11 5.31 -5.05
N ALA A 168 -1.05 5.40 -4.24
CA ALA A 168 -0.24 4.25 -3.82
C ALA A 168 -0.83 3.51 -2.61
N ASN A 169 -1.60 4.19 -1.76
CA ASN A 169 -2.17 3.66 -0.51
C ASN A 169 -3.62 4.15 -0.32
N THR A 170 -4.44 3.37 0.36
CA THR A 170 -5.88 3.60 0.55
C THR A 170 -6.29 3.79 2.01
N MET A 171 -5.38 3.61 2.97
CA MET A 171 -5.63 3.66 4.42
C MET A 171 -6.67 2.66 4.97
N ASP A 172 -7.15 1.72 4.14
CA ASP A 172 -8.24 0.77 4.46
C ASP A 172 -8.03 -0.01 5.77
N ALA A 173 -6.89 -0.70 5.88
CA ALA A 173 -6.56 -1.51 7.05
C ALA A 173 -6.29 -0.65 8.30
N PHE A 174 -5.97 0.63 8.12
CA PHE A 174 -5.81 1.54 9.25
C PHE A 174 -7.16 1.95 9.80
N ILE A 175 -8.03 2.49 8.93
CA ILE A 175 -9.38 2.94 9.29
C ILE A 175 -10.19 1.79 9.87
N GLY A 176 -10.15 0.61 9.23
CA GLY A 176 -10.91 -0.56 9.69
C GLY A 176 -10.49 -1.05 11.07
N GLN A 177 -9.18 -1.12 11.34
CA GLN A 177 -8.72 -1.51 12.68
C GLN A 177 -9.06 -0.45 13.73
N TYR A 178 -8.89 0.84 13.41
CA TYR A 178 -9.23 1.90 14.35
C TYR A 178 -10.71 1.85 14.71
N ALA A 179 -11.59 1.61 13.72
CA ALA A 179 -13.00 1.43 13.96
C ALA A 179 -13.29 0.20 14.85
N GLU A 180 -12.65 -0.94 14.58
CA GLU A 180 -12.79 -2.15 15.40
C GLU A 180 -12.31 -1.94 16.84
N ASP A 181 -11.13 -1.35 17.03
CA ASP A 181 -10.51 -1.11 18.34
C ASP A 181 -11.34 -0.15 19.21
N ASN A 182 -12.09 0.76 18.58
CA ASN A 182 -12.97 1.73 19.24
C ASN A 182 -14.45 1.34 19.22
N GLY A 183 -14.80 0.16 18.67
CA GLY A 183 -16.18 -0.31 18.59
C GLY A 183 -17.10 0.56 17.74
N LEU A 184 -16.58 1.21 16.70
CA LEU A 184 -17.34 2.09 15.81
C LEU A 184 -18.14 1.30 14.76
N GLU A 185 -19.40 1.67 14.58
CA GLU A 185 -20.27 1.18 13.52
C GLU A 185 -20.37 2.20 12.36
N PRO A 186 -20.67 1.77 11.12
CA PRO A 186 -20.87 2.70 10.01
C PRO A 186 -21.98 3.72 10.31
N GLY A 187 -21.66 5.00 10.21
CA GLY A 187 -22.53 6.12 10.58
C GLY A 187 -22.11 6.83 11.86
N ASP A 188 -21.24 6.23 12.67
CA ASP A 188 -20.72 6.86 13.88
C ASP A 188 -19.73 7.97 13.58
N ALA A 189 -19.69 8.98 14.46
CA ALA A 189 -18.64 10.00 14.42
C ALA A 189 -17.28 9.36 14.73
N ILE A 190 -16.26 9.73 13.95
CA ILE A 190 -14.89 9.23 14.12
C ILE A 190 -13.94 10.42 14.32
N THR A 191 -13.12 10.37 15.37
CA THR A 191 -12.08 11.39 15.60
C THR A 191 -10.73 10.75 15.39
N ILE A 192 -10.24 10.78 14.15
CA ILE A 192 -9.03 10.08 13.75
C ILE A 192 -8.07 11.02 13.03
N SER A 193 -6.80 10.92 13.36
CA SER A 193 -5.75 11.82 12.91
C SER A 193 -4.52 11.05 12.42
N PHE A 194 -3.63 11.75 11.72
CA PHE A 194 -2.33 11.16 11.37
C PHE A 194 -1.50 10.81 12.62
N GLY A 195 -1.74 11.48 13.76
CA GLY A 195 -1.15 11.13 15.05
C GLY A 195 -1.50 9.70 15.46
N ASP A 196 -2.74 9.25 15.26
CA ASP A 196 -3.17 7.88 15.57
C ASP A 196 -2.43 6.83 14.74
N VAL A 197 -2.06 7.17 13.50
CA VAL A 197 -1.22 6.32 12.64
C VAL A 197 0.15 6.14 13.28
N LEU A 198 0.76 7.24 13.73
CA LEU A 198 2.07 7.24 14.36
C LEU A 198 2.04 6.54 15.73
N SER A 199 1.01 6.76 16.54
CA SER A 199 0.77 6.05 17.80
C SER A 199 0.63 4.55 17.57
N ARG A 200 -0.09 4.13 16.52
CA ARG A 200 -0.17 2.71 16.17
C ARG A 200 1.19 2.14 15.75
N TYR A 201 2.01 2.91 15.04
CA TYR A 201 3.36 2.48 14.71
C TYR A 201 4.25 2.37 15.96
N LEU A 202 4.11 3.28 16.92
CA LEU A 202 4.75 3.19 18.23
C LEU A 202 4.26 1.92 18.98
N GLU A 203 2.96 1.63 19.04
CA GLU A 203 2.45 0.40 19.64
C GLU A 203 3.01 -0.86 18.97
N ARG A 204 2.99 -0.91 17.64
CA ARG A 204 3.54 -2.03 16.89
C ARG A 204 5.03 -2.20 17.08
N SER A 205 5.75 -1.14 17.42
CA SER A 205 7.16 -1.23 17.77
C SER A 205 7.38 -1.92 19.12
N ARG A 206 6.36 -2.10 19.97
CA ARG A 206 6.46 -2.95 21.18
C ARG A 206 6.36 -4.44 20.90
N ASP A 207 5.96 -4.84 19.69
CA ASP A 207 5.73 -6.25 19.39
C ASP A 207 7.03 -7.05 19.27
N VAL A 208 6.97 -8.26 19.80
CA VAL A 208 7.98 -9.30 19.66
C VAL A 208 7.36 -10.55 19.07
N THR A 209 8.12 -11.21 18.21
CA THR A 209 7.84 -12.55 17.74
C THR A 209 8.64 -13.54 18.56
N ILE A 210 7.94 -14.41 19.27
CA ILE A 210 8.48 -15.46 20.10
C ILE A 210 8.41 -16.76 19.32
N LYS A 211 9.56 -17.44 19.23
CA LYS A 211 9.66 -18.80 18.74
C LYS A 211 9.80 -19.74 19.93
N ASP A 212 8.92 -20.72 20.03
CA ASP A 212 9.00 -21.75 21.05
C ASP A 212 9.99 -22.87 20.65
N HIS A 213 10.14 -23.85 21.54
CA HIS A 213 10.98 -25.03 21.34
C HIS A 213 10.48 -25.98 20.24
N GLU A 214 9.17 -26.01 19.96
CA GLU A 214 8.55 -26.79 18.88
C GLU A 214 8.68 -26.10 17.52
N GLY A 215 9.09 -24.83 17.51
CA GLY A 215 9.27 -24.01 16.32
C GLY A 215 8.04 -23.19 15.94
N ASN A 216 6.99 -23.17 16.76
CA ASN A 216 5.83 -22.32 16.55
C ASN A 216 6.18 -20.86 16.83
N MET A 217 5.61 -19.96 16.03
CA MET A 217 5.86 -18.53 16.08
C MET A 217 4.61 -17.81 16.57
N THR A 218 4.72 -17.09 17.67
CA THR A 218 3.65 -16.25 18.21
C THR A 218 4.11 -14.80 18.26
N ARG A 219 3.25 -13.87 17.86
CA ARG A 219 3.50 -12.43 17.99
C ARG A 219 2.71 -11.93 19.19
N ARG A 220 3.36 -11.15 20.07
CA ARG A 220 2.69 -10.45 21.15
C ARG A 220 3.35 -9.11 21.47
N ARG A 221 2.59 -8.24 22.12
CA ARG A 221 3.06 -6.98 22.70
C ARG A 221 3.93 -7.28 23.93
N MET A 222 5.05 -6.56 24.09
CA MET A 222 5.82 -6.56 25.35
C MET A 222 5.09 -5.76 26.44
N THR A 223 5.08 -6.25 27.67
CA THR A 223 4.55 -5.51 28.83
C THR A 223 5.51 -4.43 29.30
N ASP A 224 5.08 -3.54 30.20
CA ASP A 224 5.96 -2.50 30.76
C ASP A 224 7.08 -3.11 31.61
N ASP A 225 6.77 -4.16 32.39
CA ASP A 225 7.75 -4.88 33.22
C ASP A 225 8.85 -5.60 32.41
N GLU A 226 8.54 -5.94 31.16
CA GLU A 226 9.51 -6.56 30.25
C GLU A 226 10.46 -5.53 29.64
N LEU A 227 10.09 -4.26 29.63
CA LEU A 227 10.94 -3.17 29.16
C LEU A 227 11.93 -2.77 30.26
N THR A 228 13.11 -2.32 29.85
CA THR A 228 14.02 -1.62 30.77
C THR A 228 13.51 -0.22 31.05
N ASP A 229 13.83 0.38 32.20
CA ASP A 229 13.47 1.76 32.55
C ASP A 229 13.77 2.77 31.43
N ALA A 230 14.94 2.63 30.78
CA ALA A 230 15.33 3.48 29.66
C ALA A 230 14.42 3.31 28.42
N ALA A 231 13.95 2.09 28.15
CA ALA A 231 13.05 1.80 27.04
C ALA A 231 11.63 2.27 27.35
N LEU A 232 11.16 2.10 28.58
CA LEU A 232 9.86 2.62 29.01
C LEU A 232 9.84 4.16 28.95
N ALA A 233 10.88 4.82 29.45
CA ALA A 233 11.01 6.27 29.34
C ALA A 233 11.06 6.77 27.89
N ALA A 234 11.78 6.07 27.00
CA ALA A 234 11.83 6.42 25.58
C ALA A 234 10.46 6.24 24.89
N TYR A 235 9.70 5.21 25.28
CA TYR A 235 8.35 4.98 24.79
C TYR A 235 7.38 6.07 25.24
N GLU A 236 7.35 6.41 26.53
CA GLU A 236 6.48 7.46 27.06
C GLU A 236 6.84 8.83 26.45
N ASN A 237 8.13 9.13 26.27
CA ASN A 237 8.56 10.35 25.56
C ASN A 237 8.09 10.36 24.10
N ALA A 238 8.15 9.23 23.38
CA ALA A 238 7.62 9.15 22.03
C ALA A 238 6.10 9.36 21.99
N ARG A 239 5.36 8.81 22.97
CA ARG A 239 3.92 9.02 23.11
C ARG A 239 3.59 10.50 23.37
N GLU A 240 4.29 11.14 24.29
CA GLU A 240 4.10 12.55 24.62
C GLU A 240 4.39 13.47 23.43
N ILE A 241 5.44 13.21 22.66
CA ILE A 241 5.72 13.97 21.43
C ILE A 241 4.57 13.79 20.42
N ILE A 242 4.03 12.59 20.25
CA ILE A 242 2.88 12.37 19.35
C ILE A 242 1.65 13.14 19.84
N ASP A 243 1.30 12.99 21.12
CA ASP A 243 0.10 13.59 21.72
C ASP A 243 0.15 15.12 21.72
N SER A 244 1.35 15.72 21.82
CA SER A 244 1.55 17.17 21.84
C SER A 244 1.74 17.79 20.45
N THR A 245 1.93 16.98 19.41
CA THR A 245 2.14 17.46 18.05
C THR A 245 0.81 17.66 17.34
N ASP A 246 0.55 18.88 16.88
CA ASP A 246 -0.58 19.16 16.01
C ASP A 246 -0.33 18.63 14.59
N LEU A 247 -1.12 17.62 14.19
CA LEU A 247 -1.13 17.03 12.85
C LEU A 247 -2.48 17.19 12.17
N SER A 248 -3.36 18.06 12.68
CA SER A 248 -4.70 18.29 12.14
C SER A 248 -4.69 18.86 10.72
N ALA A 249 -3.60 19.50 10.31
CA ALA A 249 -3.42 20.05 8.96
C ALA A 249 -3.29 18.96 7.88
N ILE A 250 -3.01 17.71 8.25
CA ILE A 250 -2.90 16.60 7.30
C ILE A 250 -4.16 15.74 7.36
N PRO A 251 -4.84 15.49 6.23
CA PRO A 251 -5.93 14.53 6.21
C PRO A 251 -5.40 13.12 6.49
N LEU A 252 -6.13 12.31 7.27
CA LEU A 252 -5.75 10.92 7.48
C LEU A 252 -5.74 10.13 6.17
N SER A 253 -6.79 10.31 5.37
CA SER A 253 -7.02 9.56 4.13
C SER A 253 -7.02 10.52 2.95
N SER A 254 -6.01 10.39 2.09
CA SER A 254 -5.89 11.21 0.89
C SER A 254 -7.07 11.03 -0.06
N ILE A 255 -7.56 9.80 -0.24
CA ILE A 255 -8.67 9.52 -1.17
C ILE A 255 -9.96 10.16 -0.67
N ASP A 256 -10.28 9.98 0.62
CA ASP A 256 -11.52 10.53 1.19
C ASP A 256 -11.49 12.06 1.17
N TYR A 257 -10.36 12.66 1.53
CA TYR A 257 -10.18 14.11 1.46
C TYR A 257 -10.30 14.65 0.03
N ILE A 258 -9.66 14.00 -0.96
CA ILE A 258 -9.75 14.41 -2.37
C ILE A 258 -11.19 14.32 -2.86
N LYS A 259 -11.91 13.22 -2.57
CA LYS A 259 -13.32 13.05 -2.95
C LYS A 259 -14.19 14.15 -2.34
N TRP A 260 -14.05 14.40 -1.03
CA TRP A 260 -14.80 15.43 -0.34
C TRP A 260 -14.55 16.81 -0.97
N ARG A 261 -13.28 17.21 -1.13
CA ARG A 261 -12.92 18.52 -1.68
C ARG A 261 -13.38 18.75 -3.11
N LEU A 262 -13.26 17.74 -3.98
CA LEU A 262 -13.73 17.83 -5.36
C LEU A 262 -15.26 17.85 -5.45
N THR A 263 -15.95 17.14 -4.55
CA THR A 263 -17.42 17.19 -4.45
C THR A 263 -17.90 18.56 -3.99
N GLN A 264 -17.22 19.17 -3.01
CA GLN A 264 -17.46 20.55 -2.58
C GLN A 264 -17.25 21.56 -3.72
N ALA A 265 -16.32 21.29 -4.64
CA ALA A 265 -16.11 22.07 -5.85
C ALA A 265 -17.15 21.80 -6.97
N GLY A 266 -18.14 20.93 -6.73
CA GLY A 266 -19.23 20.64 -7.66
C GLY A 266 -18.93 19.56 -8.70
N PHE A 267 -17.82 18.81 -8.55
CA PHE A 267 -17.45 17.75 -9.48
C PHE A 267 -17.95 16.38 -9.02
N ARG A 268 -18.27 15.51 -9.98
CA ARG A 268 -18.63 14.11 -9.70
C ARG A 268 -17.37 13.26 -9.67
N VAL A 269 -17.12 12.60 -8.56
CA VAL A 269 -15.90 11.83 -8.31
C VAL A 269 -16.25 10.42 -7.90
N ASP A 270 -15.56 9.44 -8.46
CA ASP A 270 -15.68 8.05 -8.03
C ASP A 270 -14.31 7.39 -7.91
N GLU A 271 -14.28 6.20 -7.29
CA GLU A 271 -13.07 5.46 -7.02
C GLU A 271 -13.12 3.98 -7.47
N ILE A 272 -12.02 3.52 -8.04
CA ILE A 272 -11.75 2.11 -8.31
C ILE A 272 -10.62 1.67 -7.39
N THR A 273 -10.99 1.41 -6.15
CA THR A 273 -10.12 0.80 -5.15
C THR A 273 -10.82 -0.40 -4.52
N GLY A 274 -10.03 -1.29 -3.92
CA GLY A 274 -10.54 -2.44 -3.16
C GLY A 274 -10.78 -2.14 -1.68
N ARG A 275 -10.71 -0.87 -1.24
CA ARG A 275 -10.91 -0.53 0.17
C ARG A 275 -12.37 -0.62 0.56
N HIS A 276 -12.63 -0.99 1.81
CA HIS A 276 -13.96 -1.07 2.37
C HIS A 276 -14.21 0.01 3.42
N ASN A 277 -13.21 0.32 4.24
CA ASN A 277 -13.32 1.27 5.34
C ASN A 277 -12.92 2.66 4.85
N ILE A 278 -13.79 3.63 5.06
CA ILE A 278 -13.61 5.01 4.58
C ILE A 278 -13.97 6.01 5.68
N ILE A 279 -13.44 7.22 5.54
CA ILE A 279 -13.90 8.38 6.30
C ILE A 279 -14.84 9.16 5.39
N ASP A 280 -16.07 9.34 5.84
CA ASP A 280 -17.00 10.27 5.21
C ASP A 280 -16.86 11.65 5.86
N TYR A 281 -17.00 12.70 5.06
CA TYR A 281 -16.89 14.07 5.52
C TYR A 281 -18.23 14.77 5.32
N THR A 282 -18.77 15.38 6.37
CA THR A 282 -19.93 16.25 6.24
C THR A 282 -19.57 17.53 5.47
N ASP A 283 -20.57 18.32 5.08
CA ASP A 283 -20.34 19.64 4.47
C ASP A 283 -19.57 20.59 5.40
N THR A 284 -19.68 20.40 6.73
CA THR A 284 -18.95 21.17 7.74
C THR A 284 -17.55 20.62 8.01
N GLY A 285 -17.15 19.51 7.38
CA GLY A 285 -15.84 18.88 7.53
C GLY A 285 -15.74 17.92 8.73
N GLU A 286 -16.85 17.57 9.37
CA GLU A 286 -16.88 16.57 10.43
C GLU A 286 -16.69 15.18 9.84
N GLN A 287 -15.95 14.32 10.55
CA GLN A 287 -15.59 12.99 10.09
C GLN A 287 -16.56 11.94 10.64
N GLY A 288 -17.11 11.13 9.75
CA GLY A 288 -17.88 9.94 10.05
C GLY A 288 -17.19 8.67 9.57
N TYR A 289 -17.32 7.58 10.31
CA TYR A 289 -16.88 6.28 9.82
C TYR A 289 -17.94 5.72 8.87
N ALA A 290 -17.53 5.28 7.68
CA ALA A 290 -18.41 4.61 6.74
C ALA A 290 -17.74 3.38 6.12
N ARG A 291 -18.59 2.50 5.57
CA ARG A 291 -18.16 1.29 4.90
C ARG A 291 -18.75 1.21 3.50
N ARG A 292 -17.88 1.09 2.50
CA ARG A 292 -18.30 0.82 1.12
C ARG A 292 -18.97 -0.54 1.05
N SER A 293 -20.11 -0.59 0.36
CA SER A 293 -20.87 -1.81 0.18
C SER A 293 -20.12 -2.82 -0.68
N ALA A 294 -20.39 -4.11 -0.49
CA ALA A 294 -19.85 -5.16 -1.35
C ALA A 294 -20.22 -4.95 -2.83
N ASN A 295 -21.37 -4.30 -3.08
CA ASN A 295 -21.82 -3.97 -4.42
C ASN A 295 -20.92 -2.95 -5.12
N GLU A 296 -20.31 -2.01 -4.40
CA GLU A 296 -19.39 -1.02 -4.98
C GLU A 296 -18.00 -1.60 -5.27
N THR A 297 -17.62 -2.67 -4.58
CA THR A 297 -16.27 -3.28 -4.72
C THR A 297 -16.22 -4.46 -5.68
N LYS A 298 -17.37 -4.96 -6.15
CA LYS A 298 -17.42 -6.12 -7.06
C LYS A 298 -16.90 -5.75 -8.46
N PRO A 299 -16.43 -6.73 -9.25
CA PRO A 299 -15.91 -6.48 -10.60
C PRO A 299 -16.89 -5.71 -11.50
N GLN A 300 -18.19 -5.97 -11.37
CA GLN A 300 -19.24 -5.30 -12.16
C GLN A 300 -19.30 -3.78 -11.89
N ALA A 301 -19.19 -3.35 -10.64
CA ALA A 301 -19.19 -1.93 -10.31
C ALA A 301 -17.96 -1.21 -10.90
N ARG A 302 -16.81 -1.88 -10.97
CA ARG A 302 -15.63 -1.32 -11.64
C ARG A 302 -15.88 -1.05 -13.12
N VAL A 303 -16.62 -1.93 -13.80
CA VAL A 303 -17.01 -1.75 -15.21
C VAL A 303 -17.97 -0.57 -15.35
N GLU A 304 -18.98 -0.51 -14.48
CA GLU A 304 -19.98 0.58 -14.47
C GLU A 304 -19.31 1.94 -14.24
N ILE A 305 -18.39 2.06 -13.29
CA ILE A 305 -17.64 3.30 -13.03
C ILE A 305 -16.79 3.69 -14.25
N VAL A 306 -16.12 2.73 -14.90
CA VAL A 306 -15.34 3.00 -16.12
C VAL A 306 -16.24 3.50 -17.26
N ASP A 307 -17.41 2.88 -17.43
CA ASP A 307 -18.37 3.27 -18.47
C ASP A 307 -18.96 4.65 -18.19
N GLN A 308 -19.34 4.94 -16.95
CA GLN A 308 -19.82 6.26 -16.51
C GLN A 308 -18.73 7.33 -16.70
N PHE A 309 -17.49 7.04 -16.34
CA PHE A 309 -16.36 7.92 -16.60
C PHE A 309 -16.18 8.15 -18.10
N ASN A 310 -16.14 7.12 -18.93
CA ASN A 310 -16.00 7.27 -20.39
C ASN A 310 -17.22 7.94 -21.06
N ALA A 311 -18.39 7.88 -20.43
CA ALA A 311 -19.61 8.56 -20.87
C ALA A 311 -19.69 10.03 -20.43
N GLY A 312 -18.77 10.51 -19.59
CA GLY A 312 -18.82 11.88 -19.05
C GLY A 312 -19.72 12.06 -17.84
N GLN A 313 -20.17 10.96 -17.22
CA GLN A 313 -21.01 10.97 -16.02
C GLN A 313 -20.21 11.12 -14.72
N ILE A 314 -18.92 10.77 -14.76
CA ILE A 314 -17.95 11.02 -13.70
C ILE A 314 -16.89 11.96 -14.27
N ASP A 315 -16.54 12.99 -13.51
CA ASP A 315 -15.58 14.03 -13.91
C ASP A 315 -14.15 13.64 -13.54
N VAL A 316 -13.96 13.05 -12.35
CA VAL A 316 -12.66 12.60 -11.84
C VAL A 316 -12.73 11.16 -11.36
N LEU A 317 -11.73 10.36 -11.72
CA LEU A 317 -11.62 8.96 -11.29
C LEU A 317 -10.37 8.76 -10.44
N ILE A 318 -10.53 8.24 -9.23
CA ILE A 318 -9.42 7.86 -8.35
C ILE A 318 -9.19 6.34 -8.45
N LEU A 319 -7.95 5.89 -8.54
CA LEU A 319 -7.62 4.47 -8.60
C LEU A 319 -6.32 4.14 -7.89
N ASN A 320 -6.15 2.87 -7.51
CA ASN A 320 -4.88 2.34 -7.04
C ASN A 320 -4.28 1.35 -8.05
N ARG A 321 -3.10 0.80 -7.76
CA ARG A 321 -2.42 -0.17 -8.63
C ARG A 321 -3.29 -1.39 -8.97
N ALA A 322 -4.05 -1.91 -8.00
CA ALA A 322 -4.98 -3.03 -8.24
C ALA A 322 -6.19 -2.61 -9.08
N GLY A 323 -6.64 -1.36 -8.88
CA GLY A 323 -7.69 -0.69 -9.64
C GLY A 323 -7.36 -0.51 -11.12
N ALA A 324 -6.12 -0.15 -11.43
CA ALA A 324 -5.63 0.17 -12.78
C ALA A 324 -5.51 -1.03 -13.74
N THR A 325 -5.54 -2.26 -13.24
CA THR A 325 -5.27 -3.44 -14.09
C THR A 325 -6.49 -3.79 -14.93
N GLY A 326 -6.33 -3.78 -16.25
CA GLY A 326 -7.34 -4.29 -17.20
C GLY A 326 -8.51 -3.34 -17.47
N ILE A 327 -8.37 -2.05 -17.18
CA ILE A 327 -9.40 -1.03 -17.43
C ILE A 327 -9.05 -0.16 -18.64
N ASN A 328 -10.08 0.28 -19.37
CA ASN A 328 -9.94 1.12 -20.55
C ASN A 328 -10.30 2.57 -20.21
N LEU A 329 -9.31 3.35 -19.78
CA LEU A 329 -9.47 4.78 -19.45
C LEU A 329 -8.80 5.69 -20.49
N HIS A 330 -8.91 5.37 -21.79
CA HIS A 330 -8.32 6.20 -22.86
C HIS A 330 -9.40 7.07 -23.51
N SER A 331 -9.01 8.15 -24.19
CA SER A 331 -9.92 9.00 -24.97
C SER A 331 -10.21 8.36 -26.34
N SER A 332 -10.93 7.24 -26.34
CA SER A 332 -11.34 6.55 -27.58
C SER A 332 -12.33 7.40 -28.38
N GLU A 333 -12.23 7.36 -29.71
CA GLU A 333 -13.25 7.93 -30.61
C GLU A 333 -14.65 7.34 -30.39
N LYS A 334 -14.72 6.14 -29.81
CA LYS A 334 -15.99 5.43 -29.53
C LYS A 334 -16.67 5.87 -28.24
N PHE A 335 -15.98 6.63 -27.40
CA PHE A 335 -16.54 7.12 -26.14
C PHE A 335 -17.23 8.46 -26.33
N ALA A 336 -18.30 8.70 -25.55
CA ALA A 336 -19.01 9.98 -25.59
C ALA A 336 -18.13 11.12 -25.06
N ASP A 337 -17.33 10.87 -24.02
CA ASP A 337 -16.37 11.84 -23.50
C ASP A 337 -14.97 11.58 -24.05
N GLN A 338 -14.60 12.40 -25.04
CA GLN A 338 -13.31 12.34 -25.74
C GLN A 338 -12.26 13.29 -25.16
N ARG A 339 -12.53 13.97 -24.04
CA ARG A 339 -11.54 14.85 -23.39
C ARG A 339 -10.24 14.11 -23.11
N GLN A 340 -9.11 14.77 -23.32
CA GLN A 340 -7.80 14.18 -23.05
C GLN A 340 -7.72 13.76 -21.58
N ARG A 341 -7.25 12.54 -21.34
CA ARG A 341 -7.09 12.00 -19.99
C ARG A 341 -5.82 12.57 -19.38
N HIS A 342 -5.91 13.13 -18.18
CA HIS A 342 -4.79 13.71 -17.45
C HIS A 342 -4.49 12.84 -16.23
N LEU A 343 -3.33 12.19 -16.20
CA LEU A 343 -2.93 11.35 -15.08
C LEU A 343 -2.24 12.21 -14.01
N ILE A 344 -2.75 12.13 -12.78
CA ILE A 344 -2.25 12.84 -11.59
C ILE A 344 -1.67 11.85 -10.61
#